data_AF-A0A101FWG0-F1
#
_entry.id   AF-A0A101FWG0-F1
#
_cell.length_a   1.000
_cell.length_b   1.000
_cell.length_c   1.000
_cell.angle_alpha   90.00
_cell.angle_beta   90.00
_cell.angle_gamma   90.00
#
_symmetry.space_group_name_H-M   'P 1'
#
loop_
_entity.id
_entity.type
_entity.pdbx_description
1 polymer ?
#
loop_
_entity_poly.entity_id
_entity_poly.type
_entity_poly.pdbx_seq_one_letter_code
_entity_poly.pdbx_strand_id
1 'polypeptide(L)' 'MLLVNRYKCGYCGACVGVCPAAALELVETWIEVNDDCISCGRCTKICPLGALELTKEAQA' A
#
# COMPACT_ATOMS: atom_id res chain seq x y z
N MET A 1 6.09 5.43 -6.63
CA MET A 1 5.99 5.35 -5.16
C MET A 1 4.55 5.01 -4.79
N LEU A 2 4.31 4.33 -3.67
CA LEU A 2 2.97 3.94 -3.23
C LEU A 2 2.55 4.82 -2.06
N LEU A 3 1.40 5.47 -2.18
CA LEU A 3 0.79 6.30 -1.15
C LEU A 3 -0.31 5.54 -0.44
N VAL A 4 -0.36 5.68 0.89
CA VAL A 4 -1.42 5.10 1.74
C VAL A 4 -2.19 6.23 2.41
N ASN A 5 -3.48 6.36 2.10
CA ASN A 5 -4.37 7.28 2.79
C ASN A 5 -4.86 6.65 4.10
N ARG A 6 -4.24 7.04 5.21
CA ARG A 6 -4.57 6.57 6.57
C ARG A 6 -6.00 6.88 7.03
N TYR A 7 -6.67 7.87 6.43
CA TYR A 7 -8.06 8.22 6.75
C TYR A 7 -9.07 7.33 6.03
N LYS A 8 -8.63 6.62 4.97
CA LYS A 8 -9.44 5.64 4.24
C LYS A 8 -9.03 4.20 4.54
N CYS A 9 -7.80 3.97 4.96
CA CYS A 9 -7.28 2.64 5.22
C CYS A 9 -7.97 2.02 6.45
N GLY A 10 -8.51 0.81 6.29
CA GLY A 10 -9.09 0.03 7.39
C GLY A 10 -8.13 -1.00 7.99
N TYR A 11 -6.84 -0.94 7.63
CA TYR A 11 -5.78 -1.80 8.18
C TYR A 11 -6.07 -3.31 8.10
N CYS A 12 -6.77 -3.75 7.05
CA CYS A 12 -7.17 -5.16 6.88
C CYS A 12 -6.05 -6.09 6.38
N GLY A 13 -4.90 -5.54 5.95
CA GLY A 13 -3.77 -6.34 5.48
C GLY A 13 -3.93 -6.97 4.07
N ALA A 14 -5.02 -6.72 3.36
CA ALA A 14 -5.23 -7.30 2.02
C ALA A 14 -4.11 -6.93 1.01
N CYS A 15 -3.58 -5.71 1.11
CA CYS A 15 -2.47 -5.24 0.26
C CYS A 15 -1.15 -5.99 0.53
N VAL A 16 -0.91 -6.39 1.79
CA VAL A 16 0.28 -7.16 2.21
C VAL A 16 0.23 -8.54 1.56
N GLY A 17 -0.90 -9.24 1.66
CA GLY A 17 -1.05 -10.60 1.14
C GLY A 17 -0.96 -10.71 -0.39
N VAL A 18 -1.30 -9.66 -1.14
CA VAL A 18 -1.21 -9.68 -2.62
C VAL A 18 0.11 -9.12 -3.17
N CYS A 19 1.00 -8.61 -2.31
CA CYS A 19 2.22 -7.98 -2.77
C CYS A 19 3.22 -9.04 -3.25
N PRO A 20 3.56 -9.10 -4.55
CA PRO A 20 4.49 -10.10 -5.06
C PRO A 20 5.94 -9.83 -4.65
N ALA A 21 6.26 -8.59 -4.30
CA ALA A 21 7.59 -8.17 -3.85
C ALA A 21 7.74 -8.22 -2.32
N ALA A 22 6.70 -8.64 -1.59
CA ALA A 22 6.65 -8.57 -0.12
C ALA A 22 6.97 -7.17 0.46
N ALA A 23 6.72 -6.12 -0.34
CA ALA A 23 7.13 -4.76 -0.05
C ALA A 23 6.24 -3.99 0.95
N LEU A 24 5.15 -4.60 1.43
CA LEU A 24 4.22 -3.97 2.37
C LEU A 24 4.16 -4.78 3.65
N GLU A 25 4.12 -4.09 4.78
CA GLU A 25 3.91 -4.68 6.10
C GLU A 25 2.78 -3.95 6.84
N LEU A 26 1.94 -4.72 7.54
CA LEU A 26 0.89 -4.17 8.40
C LEU A 26 1.41 -4.14 9.84
N VAL A 27 1.69 -2.94 10.33
CA VAL A 27 2.13 -2.67 11.70
C VAL A 27 0.96 -2.07 12.47
N GLU A 28 0.16 -2.92 13.11
CA GLU A 28 -1.07 -2.57 13.82
C GLU A 28 -2.06 -1.71 13.00
N THR A 29 -1.96 -0.39 13.10
CA THR A 29 -2.80 0.61 12.42
C THR A 29 -2.01 1.45 11.44
N TRP A 30 -0.97 0.86 10.84
CA TRP A 30 -0.11 1.51 9.86
C TRP A 30 0.34 0.52 8.79
N ILE A 31 0.53 1.01 7.56
CA ILE A 31 1.08 0.22 6.46
C ILE A 31 2.46 0.79 6.14
N GLU A 32 3.50 0.01 6.41
CA GLU A 32 4.85 0.32 5.97
C GLU A 32 5.05 -0.15 4.54
N VAL A 33 5.75 0.66 3.75
CA VAL A 33 6.12 0.34 2.37
C VAL A 33 7.63 0.49 2.28
N ASN A 34 8.31 -0.57 1.87
CA ASN A 34 9.75 -0.57 1.70
C ASN A 34 10.16 -0.24 0.25
N ASP A 35 11.48 -0.16 0.02
CA ASP A 35 12.06 0.17 -1.29
C ASP A 35 11.95 -0.97 -2.33
N ASP A 36 11.55 -2.18 -1.91
CA ASP A 36 11.32 -3.32 -2.83
C ASP A 36 10.03 -3.14 -3.64
N CYS A 37 9.26 -2.08 -3.39
CA CYS A 37 8.02 -1.80 -4.09
C CYS A 37 8.25 -1.50 -5.58
N ILE A 38 8.09 -2.53 -6.42
CA ILE A 38 8.17 -2.45 -7.88
C ILE A 38 7.01 -1.71 -8.56
N SER A 39 6.15 -1.02 -7.80
CA SER A 39 5.02 -0.22 -8.33
C SER A 39 4.08 -0.99 -9.27
N CYS A 40 3.84 -2.29 -9.01
CA CYS A 40 3.01 -3.15 -9.87
C CYS A 40 1.50 -2.87 -9.83
N GLY A 41 1.01 -2.17 -8.80
CA GLY A 41 -0.40 -1.76 -8.69
C GLY A 41 -1.40 -2.84 -8.27
N ARG A 42 -0.94 -3.98 -7.74
CA ARG A 42 -1.86 -5.01 -7.21
C ARG A 42 -2.55 -4.57 -5.92
N CYS A 43 -1.80 -3.92 -5.04
CA CYS A 43 -2.30 -3.36 -3.77
C CYS A 43 -3.42 -2.33 -3.98
N THR A 44 -3.30 -1.47 -5.00
CA THR A 44 -4.33 -0.47 -5.33
C THR A 44 -5.61 -1.13 -5.84
N LYS A 45 -5.49 -2.16 -6.69
CA LYS A 45 -6.63 -2.89 -7.26
C LYS A 45 -7.39 -3.72 -6.23
N ILE A 46 -6.70 -4.34 -5.26
CA ILE A 46 -7.36 -5.18 -4.25
C ILE A 46 -8.02 -4.35 -3.16
N CYS A 47 -7.60 -3.10 -2.95
CA CYS A 47 -8.08 -2.29 -1.84
C CYS A 47 -9.56 -1.88 -2.06
N PRO A 48 -10.52 -2.43 -1.30
CA PRO A 48 -11.93 -2.10 -1.51
C PRO A 48 -12.27 -0.67 -1.08
N LEU A 49 -11.44 -0.08 -0.21
CA LEU A 49 -11.61 1.28 0.30
C LEU A 49 -10.97 2.34 -0.59
N GLY A 50 -10.22 1.94 -1.63
CA GLY A 50 -9.48 2.86 -2.49
C GLY A 50 -8.49 3.73 -1.71
N ALA A 51 -7.84 3.16 -0.69
CA ALA A 51 -6.92 3.87 0.19
C ALA A 51 -5.48 3.96 -0.36
N LEU A 52 -5.17 3.24 -1.44
CA LEU A 52 -3.83 3.09 -1.99
C LEU A 52 -3.74 3.71 -3.38
N GLU A 53 -2.70 4.51 -3.63
CA GLU A 53 -2.48 5.21 -4.90
C GLU A 53 -1.01 5.09 -5.35
N LEU A 54 -0.79 4.86 -6.64
CA LEU A 54 0.56 4.87 -7.23
C LEU A 54 0.83 6.27 -7.80
N THR A 55 1.81 6.96 -7.24
CA THR A 55 2.23 8.29 -7.71
C THR A 55 3.65 8.27 -8.25
N LYS A 56 3.92 9.24 -9.13
CA LYS A 56 5.26 9.53 -9.64
C LYS A 56 5.98 10.58 -8.80
N GLU A 57 5.27 11.40 -8.02
CA GLU A 57 5.88 12.30 -7.04
C GLU A 57 5.99 11.65 -5.65
N ALA A 58 7.14 11.90 -5.01
CA ALA A 58 7.43 11.53 -3.62
C ALA A 58 6.57 12.36 -2.65
N GLN A 59 6.21 11.76 -1.52
CA GLN A 59 5.55 12.44 -0.42
C GLN A 59 6.45 13.58 0.08
N ALA A 60 5.95 14.82 -0.01
CA ALA A 60 6.49 15.98 0.67
C ALA A 60 6.09 15.98 2.15
#